data_AF-A0A0F8WXK8-F1
#
_entry.id   AF-A0A0F8WXK8-F1
#
_cell.length_a   1.000
_cell.length_b   1.000
_cell.length_c   1.000
_cell.angle_alpha   90.00
_cell.angle_beta   90.00
_cell.angle_gamma   90.00
#
_symmetry.space_group_name_H-M   'P 1'
#
loop_
_entity.id
_entity.type
_entity.pdbx_description
1 polymer ?
#
loop_
_entity_poly.entity_id
_entity_poly.type
_entity_poly.pdbx_seq_one_letter_code
_entity_poly.pdbx_strand_id
1 'polypeptide(L)'
;MLEKIGGLHFIDFEKLPGSPIIVDAGACMGKYIEVLNERIDGCRIFAIECDRDNVRILREKKFPHNVKICNKALVGIKPKKNFT
;
A
#
# COMPACT_ATOMS: atom_id res chain seq x y z
N MET A 1 2.40 14.05 14.52
CA MET A 1 2.47 15.24 13.65
C MET A 1 2.06 14.83 12.24
N LEU A 2 1.14 15.56 11.60
CA LEU A 2 0.69 15.24 10.24
C LEU A 2 1.78 15.62 9.22
N GLU A 3 2.34 14.62 8.54
CA GLU A 3 3.40 14.78 7.55
C GLU A 3 2.87 14.51 6.15
N LYS A 4 3.37 15.28 5.17
CA LYS A 4 3.07 15.06 3.75
C LYS A 4 4.00 13.99 3.20
N ILE A 5 3.44 12.94 2.62
CA ILE A 5 4.18 11.89 1.91
C ILE A 5 3.81 11.91 0.42
N GLY A 6 4.80 12.13 -0.45
CA GLY A 6 4.58 12.24 -1.90
C GLY A 6 3.77 13.48 -2.32
N GLY A 7 2.89 13.31 -3.32
CA GLY A 7 2.20 14.43 -3.97
C GLY A 7 1.00 14.97 -3.17
N LEU A 8 0.05 14.10 -2.83
CA LEU A 8 -1.26 14.48 -2.25
C LEU A 8 -1.58 13.77 -0.93
N HIS A 9 -0.71 12.89 -0.43
CA HIS A 9 -1.01 12.04 0.72
C HIS A 9 -0.41 12.60 2.01
N PHE A 10 -1.08 12.34 3.12
CA PHE A 10 -0.63 12.73 4.45
C PHE A 10 -0.73 11.53 5.40
N ILE A 11 0.25 11.39 6.29
CA ILE A 11 0.25 10.38 7.36
C ILE A 11 0.61 11.06 8.68
N ASP A 12 -0.07 10.68 9.75
CA ASP A 12 0.28 11.05 11.11
C ASP A 12 0.97 9.86 11.79
N PHE A 13 2.30 9.83 11.73
CA PHE A 13 3.09 8.68 12.20
C PHE A 13 2.94 8.42 13.70
N GLU A 14 2.65 9.46 14.50
CA GLU A 14 2.40 9.34 15.94
C GLU A 14 1.13 8.55 16.27
N LYS A 15 0.19 8.45 15.33
CA LYS A 15 -1.06 7.68 15.51
C LYS A 15 -0.96 6.25 15.04
N LEU A 16 0.16 5.85 14.42
CA LEU A 16 0.36 4.48 13.98
C LEU A 16 0.73 3.60 15.18
N PRO A 17 0.22 2.37 15.24
CA PRO A 17 0.70 1.40 16.23
C PRO A 17 2.17 1.04 15.93
N GLY A 18 2.91 0.55 16.93
CA GLY A 18 4.34 0.28 16.80
C GLY A 18 4.73 -0.76 15.72
N SER A 19 3.82 -1.62 15.28
CA SER A 19 4.02 -2.54 14.15
C SER A 19 2.74 -2.57 13.30
N PRO A 20 2.56 -1.57 12.41
CA PRO A 20 1.32 -1.44 11.67
C PRO A 20 1.23 -2.45 10.54
N ILE A 21 -0.01 -2.83 10.22
CA ILE A 21 -0.34 -3.54 8.98
C ILE A 21 -0.86 -2.50 8.00
N ILE A 22 -0.21 -2.39 6.85
CA ILE A 22 -0.54 -1.39 5.83
C ILE A 22 -1.01 -2.12 4.58
N VAL A 23 -2.09 -1.64 3.99
CA VAL A 23 -2.57 -2.06 2.68
C VAL A 23 -2.39 -0.89 1.73
N ASP A 24 -1.45 -1.01 0.79
CA ASP A 24 -1.22 -0.02 -0.25
C ASP A 24 -2.01 -0.43 -1.49
N ALA A 25 -3.23 0.12 -1.61
CA ALA A 25 -4.15 -0.19 -2.69
C ALA A 25 -3.89 0.70 -3.92
N GLY A 26 -3.46 0.08 -5.02
CA GLY A 26 -2.93 0.83 -6.17
C GLY A 26 -1.48 1.20 -5.96
N ALA A 27 -0.65 0.21 -5.59
CA ALA A 27 0.74 0.41 -5.21
C ALA A 27 1.62 0.99 -6.35
N CYS A 28 1.17 0.93 -7.61
CA CYS A 28 1.88 1.44 -8.78
C CYS A 28 3.33 0.90 -8.80
N MET A 29 4.32 1.79 -8.89
CA MET A 29 5.75 1.45 -8.87
C MET A 29 6.35 1.38 -7.45
N GLY A 30 5.52 1.42 -6.40
CA GLY A 30 5.93 1.18 -5.01
C GLY A 30 6.62 2.35 -4.30
N LYS A 31 6.46 3.59 -4.80
CA LYS A 31 7.10 4.78 -4.20
C LYS A 31 6.74 4.99 -2.73
N TYR A 32 5.50 4.68 -2.33
CA TYR A 32 5.06 4.83 -0.95
C TYR A 32 5.57 3.71 -0.05
N ILE A 33 5.70 2.50 -0.58
CA ILE A 33 6.29 1.36 0.14
C ILE A 33 7.72 1.69 0.58
N GLU A 34 8.51 2.35 -0.29
CA GLU A 34 9.87 2.81 0.02
C GLU A 34 9.87 3.76 1.23
N VAL A 35 9.05 4.82 1.17
CA VAL A 35 8.92 5.80 2.26
C VAL A 35 8.48 5.15 3.57
N LEU A 36 7.53 4.21 3.51
CA LEU A 36 7.01 3.53 4.69
C LEU A 36 8.06 2.62 5.32
N ASN A 37 8.83 1.87 4.52
CA ASN A 37 9.90 1.01 5.02
C ASN A 37 11.06 1.80 5.64
N GLU A 38 11.36 3.00 5.12
CA GLU A 38 12.41 3.87 5.68
C GLU A 38 12.03 4.46 7.04
N ARG A 39 10.72 4.66 7.29
CA ARG A 39 10.23 5.42 8.44
C ARG A 39 9.56 4.60 9.52
N ILE A 40 9.03 3.44 9.17
CA ILE A 40 8.25 2.60 10.09
C ILE A 40 8.93 1.25 10.21
N ASP A 41 9.63 1.07 11.34
CA ASP A 41 10.21 -0.21 11.68
C ASP A 41 9.11 -1.26 11.98
N GLY A 42 9.39 -2.52 11.63
CA GLY A 42 8.50 -3.64 11.93
C GLY A 42 7.11 -3.60 11.26
N CYS A 43 6.86 -2.70 10.30
CA CYS A 43 5.57 -2.70 9.58
C CYS A 43 5.43 -3.91 8.67
N ARG A 44 4.19 -4.33 8.39
CA ARG A 44 3.87 -5.34 7.36
C ARG A 44 3.04 -4.69 6.27
N ILE A 45 3.46 -4.82 5.01
CA ILE A 45 2.84 -4.12 3.88
C ILE A 45 2.26 -5.13 2.89
N PHE A 46 0.99 -4.94 2.52
CA PHE A 46 0.33 -5.62 1.42
C PHE A 46 0.17 -4.65 0.25
N ALA A 47 0.99 -4.82 -0.78
CA ALA A 47 0.98 -3.98 -1.98
C ALA A 47 0.02 -4.57 -3.02
N ILE A 48 -1.12 -3.93 -3.26
CA ILE A 48 -2.12 -4.38 -4.22
C ILE A 48 -1.93 -3.62 -5.53
N GLU A 49 -1.69 -4.37 -6.61
CA GLU A 49 -1.54 -3.83 -7.96
C GLU A 49 -2.01 -4.87 -8.98
N CYS A 50 -2.60 -4.44 -10.09
CA CYS A 50 -3.08 -5.32 -11.15
C CYS A 50 -2.46 -5.03 -12.53
N ASP A 51 -1.87 -3.84 -12.71
CA ASP A 51 -1.12 -3.53 -13.92
C ASP A 51 0.15 -4.40 -14.01
N ARG A 52 0.36 -5.02 -15.18
CA ARG A 52 1.41 -6.01 -15.36
C ARG A 52 2.80 -5.40 -15.29
N ASP A 53 3.00 -4.21 -15.84
CA ASP A 53 4.29 -3.55 -15.87
C ASP A 53 4.66 -3.03 -14.47
N ASN A 54 3.70 -2.47 -13.74
CA ASN A 54 3.88 -2.07 -12.35
C ASN A 54 4.20 -3.27 -11.45
N VAL A 55 3.49 -4.40 -11.59
CA VAL A 55 3.80 -5.62 -10.83
C VAL A 55 5.21 -6.13 -11.11
N ARG A 56 5.67 -6.08 -12.36
CA ARG A 56 7.06 -6.44 -12.71
C ARG A 56 8.04 -5.54 -11.98
N ILE A 57 7.86 -4.21 -12.05
CA ILE A 57 8.71 -3.22 -11.38
C ILE A 57 8.74 -3.47 -9.86
N LEU A 58 7.58 -3.68 -9.22
CA LEU A 58 7.49 -3.96 -7.79
C LEU A 58 8.30 -5.19 -7.37
N ARG A 59 8.29 -6.25 -8.19
CA ARG A 59 9.06 -7.48 -7.92
C ARG A 59 10.56 -7.28 -8.10
N GLU A 60 10.96 -6.48 -9.07
CA GLU A 60 12.37 -6.17 -9.34
C GLU A 60 13.02 -5.33 -8.25
N LYS A 61 12.25 -4.49 -7.54
CA LYS A 61 12.74 -3.62 -6.47
C LYS A 61 13.27 -4.35 -5.24
N LYS A 62 13.03 -5.65 -5.08
CA LYS A 62 13.52 -6.48 -3.95
C LYS A 62 13.29 -5.81 -2.58
N PHE A 63 12.05 -5.41 -2.32
CA PHE A 63 11.64 -4.89 -1.01
C PHE A 63 12.01 -5.85 0.12
N PRO A 64 12.12 -5.37 1.37
CA PRO A 64 12.34 -6.24 2.50
C PRO A 64 11.20 -7.26 2.64
N HIS A 65 11.47 -8.35 3.36
CA HIS A 65 10.56 -9.50 3.52
C HIS A 65 9.19 -9.16 4.17
N ASN A 66 9.06 -7.94 4.69
CA ASN A 66 7.83 -7.42 5.26
C ASN A 66 6.82 -6.93 4.21
N VAL A 67 7.20 -6.89 2.92
CA VAL A 67 6.32 -6.50 1.81
C VAL A 67 5.81 -7.73 1.05
N LYS A 68 4.49 -7.88 0.96
CA LYS A 68 3.82 -8.87 0.13
C LYS A 68 3.15 -8.20 -1.07
N ILE A 69 3.58 -8.57 -2.27
CA ILE A 69 2.97 -8.11 -3.52
C ILE A 69 1.76 -8.98 -3.85
N CYS A 70 0.60 -8.35 -3.94
CA CYS A 70 -0.68 -8.96 -4.29
C CYS A 70 -1.08 -8.52 -5.70
N ASN A 71 -0.78 -9.37 -6.70
CA ASN A 71 -1.20 -9.15 -8.08
C ASN A 71 -2.72 -9.37 -8.24
N LYS A 72 -3.52 -8.37 -7.84
CA LYS A 72 -4.99 -8.37 -7.80
C LYS A 72 -5.48 -6.93 -7.89
N ALA A 73 -6.72 -6.75 -8.36
CA ALA A 73 -7.43 -5.49 -8.23
C ALA A 73 -8.25 -5.47 -6.93
N LEU A 74 -8.28 -4.34 -6.23
CA LEU A 74 -9.24 -4.10 -5.15
C LEU A 74 -10.57 -3.70 -5.80
N VAL A 75 -11.61 -4.49 -5.59
CA VAL A 75 -12.94 -4.27 -6.19
C VAL A 75 -14.00 -4.10 -5.11
N GLY A 76 -14.86 -3.09 -5.27
CA GLY A 76 -16.07 -2.95 -4.47
C GLY A 76 -17.26 -3.53 -5.23
N ILE A 77 -18.06 -4.37 -4.58
CA ILE A 77 -19.35 -4.79 -5.14
C ILE A 77 -20.39 -3.78 -4.65
N LYS A 78 -20.96 -2.98 -5.55
CA LYS A 78 -22.15 -2.21 -5.21
C LYS A 78 -23.28 -3.21 -4.93
N PRO A 79 -23.90 -3.20 -3.73
CA PRO A 79 -25.06 -4.05 -3.49
C PRO A 79 -26.08 -3.79 -4.60
N LYS A 80 -26.58 -4.85 -5.24
CA LYS A 80 -27.75 -4.69 -6.13
C LYS A 80 -28.81 -4.00 -5.27
N LYS A 81 -29.29 -2.83 -5.69
CA LYS A 81 -30.46 -2.21 -5.06
C LYS A 81 -31.54 -3.31 -5.06
N ASN A 82 -31.97 -3.75 -3.88
CA ASN A 82 -33.21 -4.51 -3.79
C ASN A 82 -34.30 -3.52 -4.20
N PHE A 83 -34.77 -3.63 -5.44
CA PHE A 83 -36.03 -3.04 -5.83
C PHE A 83 -37.11 -3.90 -5.16
N THR A 84 -37.44 -3.55 -3.91
CA THR A 84 -38.71 -3.94 -3.27
C THR A 84 -39.76 -2.93 -3.64
#